data_AF-A0A6B3IHE6-F1
#
_entry.id   AF-A0A6B3IHE6-F1
#
_cell.length_a   1.000
_cell.length_b   1.000
_cell.length_c   1.000
_cell.angle_alpha   90.00
_cell.angle_beta   90.00
_cell.angle_gamma   90.00
#
_symmetry.space_group_name_H-M   'P 1'
#
loop_
_entity.id
_entity.type
_entity.pdbx_description
1 polymer ?
#
loop_
_entity_poly.entity_id
_entity_poly.type
_entity_poly.pdbx_seq_one_letter_code
_entity_poly.pdbx_strand_id
1 'polypeptide(L)' 'LGVGRIMPKPWVHNGELAVRQVVQLSLTFDHRVCDGGTAGGFLRYVADCVEQPAVLLRTL' A
#
# COMPACT_ATOMS: atom_id res chain seq x y z
N LEU A 1 -8.95 3.99 6.42
CA LEU A 1 -7.83 3.11 6.03
C LEU A 1 -7.87 1.88 6.93
N GLY A 2 -8.09 0.69 6.35
CA GLY A 2 -7.93 -0.57 7.04
C GLY A 2 -6.52 -1.12 6.80
N VAL A 3 -5.87 -1.59 7.87
CA VAL A 3 -4.58 -2.27 7.81
C VAL A 3 -4.80 -3.70 8.27
N GLY A 4 -4.64 -4.65 7.35
CA GLY A 4 -4.82 -6.07 7.65
C GLY A 4 -3.71 -6.63 8.54
N ARG A 5 -3.81 -7.93 8.84
CA ARG A 5 -2.72 -8.65 9.51
C ARG A 5 -1.53 -8.81 8.55
N ILE A 6 -0.32 -8.56 9.07
CA ILE A 6 0.93 -8.89 8.38
C ILE A 6 1.15 -10.40 8.49
N MET A 7 1.31 -11.08 7.36
CA MET A 7 1.52 -12.54 7.33
C MET A 7 2.48 -12.95 6.20
N PRO A 8 3.21 -14.07 6.36
CA PRO A 8 4.02 -14.63 5.29
C PRO A 8 3.12 -15.08 4.11
N LYS A 9 3.43 -14.63 2.90
CA LYS A 9 2.76 -15.02 1.65
C LYS A 9 3.77 -15.23 0.51
N PRO A 10 3.51 -16.12 -0.46
CA PRO A 10 4.32 -16.21 -1.67
C PRO A 10 4.14 -14.94 -2.53
N TRP A 11 5.23 -14.38 -3.04
CA TRP A 11 5.23 -13.17 -3.86
C TRP A 11 6.37 -13.20 -4.89
N VAL A 12 6.16 -12.57 -6.05
CA VAL A 12 7.25 -12.34 -7.00
C VAL A 12 8.01 -11.10 -6.58
N HIS A 13 9.28 -11.24 -6.25
CA HIS A 13 10.17 -10.16 -5.85
C HIS A 13 11.48 -10.26 -6.61
N ASN A 14 11.87 -9.18 -7.30
CA ASN A 14 13.06 -9.14 -8.16
C ASN A 14 13.13 -10.27 -9.20
N GLY A 15 11.97 -10.64 -9.76
CA GLY A 15 11.87 -11.68 -10.80
C GLY A 15 11.79 -13.11 -10.27
N GLU A 16 11.88 -13.33 -8.95
CA GLU A 16 11.87 -14.66 -8.34
C GLU A 16 10.72 -14.83 -7.35
N LEU A 17 10.26 -16.07 -7.17
CA LEU A 17 9.25 -16.40 -6.16
C LEU A 17 9.91 -16.49 -4.78
N ALA A 18 9.42 -15.69 -3.83
CA ALA A 18 9.91 -15.68 -2.45
C ALA A 18 8.76 -15.55 -1.44
N VAL A 19 8.96 -16.03 -0.21
CA VAL A 19 8.04 -15.77 0.90
C VAL A 19 8.33 -14.39 1.49
N ARG A 20 7.32 -13.53 1.57
CA ARG A 20 7.41 -12.14 2.05
C ARG A 20 6.38 -11.88 3.15
N GLN A 21 6.70 -10.97 4.07
CA GLN A 21 5.70 -10.41 4.97
C GLN A 21 4.82 -9.44 4.17
N VAL A 22 3.53 -9.75 4.07
CA VAL A 22 2.58 -8.98 3.25
C VAL A 22 1.42 -8.52 4.13
N VAL A 23 0.98 -7.29 3.91
CA VAL A 23 -0.22 -6.71 4.51
C VAL A 23 -1.18 -6.25 3.42
N GLN A 24 -2.49 -6.39 3.66
CA GLN A 24 -3.51 -5.83 2.79
C GLN A 24 -3.94 -4.47 3.34
N LEU A 25 -3.89 -3.44 2.49
CA LEU A 25 -4.45 -2.13 2.78
C LEU A 25 -5.81 -1.99 2.11
N SER A 26 -6.77 -1.39 2.80
CA SER A 26 -8.09 -1.10 2.25
C SER A 26 -8.53 0.33 2.56
N LEU A 27 -9.29 0.93 1.65
CA LEU A 27 -9.82 2.27 1.82
C LEU A 27 -11.29 2.30 1.41
N THR A 28 -12.16 2.53 2.39
CA THR A 28 -13.53 2.97 2.14
C THR A 28 -13.52 4.48 2.01
N PHE A 29 -14.15 5.01 0.97
CA PHE A 29 -14.23 6.44 0.70
C PHE A 29 -15.61 6.80 0.15
N ASP A 30 -15.96 8.09 0.26
CA ASP A 30 -17.21 8.62 -0.29
C ASP A 30 -17.02 9.03 -1.76
N HIS A 31 -17.66 8.28 -2.66
CA HIS A 31 -17.59 8.51 -4.10
C HIS A 31 -18.18 9.85 -4.56
N ARG A 32 -18.97 10.52 -3.71
CA ARG A 32 -19.50 11.85 -4.01
C ARG A 32 -18.43 12.94 -3.82
N VAL A 33 -17.40 12.65 -3.02
CA VAL A 33 -16.32 13.58 -2.68
C VAL A 33 -15.08 13.30 -3.51
N CYS A 34 -14.72 12.03 -3.68
CA CYS A 34 -13.52 11.61 -4.41
C CYS A 34 -13.84 10.48 -5.39
N ASP A 35 -13.12 10.46 -6.52
CA ASP A 35 -13.19 9.34 -7.46
C ASP A 35 -12.18 8.23 -7.10
N GLY A 36 -12.23 7.14 -7.88
CA GLY A 36 -11.33 6.00 -7.70
C GLY A 36 -9.86 6.33 -8.01
N GLY A 37 -9.59 7.33 -8.84
CA GLY A 37 -8.22 7.76 -9.15
C GLY A 37 -7.57 8.42 -7.93
N THR A 38 -8.29 9.33 -7.29
CA THR A 38 -7.85 10.03 -6.08
C THR A 38 -7.70 9.06 -4.90
N ALA A 39 -8.72 8.24 -4.65
CA ALA A 39 -8.71 7.28 -3.55
C ALA A 39 -7.64 6.18 -3.76
N GLY A 40 -7.50 5.67 -4.99
CA GLY A 40 -6.48 4.70 -5.36
C GLY A 40 -5.07 5.27 -5.29
N GLY A 41 -4.89 6.52 -5.72
CA GLY A 41 -3.62 7.24 -5.63
C GLY A 41 -3.17 7.44 -4.18
N PHE A 42 -4.08 7.82 -3.29
CA PHE A 42 -3.79 7.89 -1.85
C PHE A 42 -3.37 6.53 -1.29
N LEU A 43 -4.09 5.45 -1.61
CA LEU A 43 -3.76 4.11 -1.12
C LEU A 43 -2.39 3.64 -1.64
N ARG A 44 -2.06 3.96 -2.90
CA ARG A 44 -0.75 3.71 -3.50
C ARG A 44 0.34 4.49 -2.77
N TYR A 45 0.17 5.78 -2.54
CA TYR A 45 1.15 6.61 -1.83
C TYR A 45 1.44 6.06 -0.43
N VAL A 46 0.41 5.64 0.30
CA VAL A 46 0.58 4.99 1.61
C VAL A 46 1.35 3.69 1.48
N ALA A 47 1.03 2.84 0.48
CA ALA A 47 1.76 1.61 0.24
C ALA A 47 3.25 1.86 -0.06
N ASP A 48 3.56 2.84 -0.92
CA ASP A 48 4.93 3.21 -1.28
C ASP A 48 5.71 3.71 -0.05
N CYS A 49 5.08 4.49 0.84
CA CYS A 49 5.70 4.91 2.10
C CYS A 49 5.97 3.74 3.06
N VAL A 50 5.10 2.72 3.08
CA VAL A 50 5.31 1.53 3.92
C VAL A 50 6.43 0.65 3.35
N GLU A 51 6.50 0.51 2.03
CA GLU A 51 7.53 -0.27 1.35
C GLU A 51 8.90 0.44 1.36
N GLN A 52 8.89 1.78 1.29
CA GLN A 52 10.07 2.63 1.26
C GLN A 52 9.87 3.86 2.17
N PRO A 53 10.13 3.75 3.49
CA PRO A 53 9.87 4.83 4.45
C PRO A 53 10.55 6.16 4.16
N ALA A 54 11.67 6.15 3.42
CA ALA A 54 12.34 7.37 2.99
C ALA A 54 11.48 8.26 2.08
N VAL A 55 10.49 7.71 1.36
CA VAL A 55 9.55 8.47 0.54
C VAL A 55 8.80 9.50 1.38
N LEU A 56 8.36 9.13 2.59
CA LEU A 56 7.67 10.02 3.52
C LEU A 56 8.58 11.16 4.02
N LEU A 57 9.86 10.86 4.22
CA LEU A 57 10.83 11.80 4.79
C LEU A 57 11.38 12.80 3.77
N ARG A 58 11.28 12.53 2.46
CA ARG A 58 11.75 13.46 1.40
C ARG A 58 10.94 14.74 1.30
N THR A 59 9.77 14.78 1.91
CA THR A 59 8.82 15.90 1.89
C THR A 59 8.77 16.68 3.20
N LEU A 60 9.61 16.34 4.18
CA LEU A 60 9.84 17.09 5.42
C LEU A 60 11.13 17.90 5.30
#